data_AF-A0A6A3E897-F1
#
_entry.id   AF-A0A6A3E897-F1
#
_cell.length_a   1.000
_cell.length_b   1.000
_cell.length_c   1.000
_cell.angle_alpha   90.00
_cell.angle_beta   90.00
_cell.angle_gamma   90.00
#
_symmetry.space_group_name_H-M   'P 1'
#
loop_
_entity.id
_entity.type
_entity.pdbx_description
1 polymer ?
#
loop_
_entity_poly.entity_id
_entity_poly.type
_entity_poly.pdbx_seq_one_letter_code
_entity_poly.pdbx_strand_id
1 'polypeptide(L)'
;MEAQRALLDSLMGFNRDGDRPDDDPQLDFRHPRVCKPYLCGLCPRELFQNTRLDAGACALIHSPSIRSAYQEEAKRDFGYERELTNELSRVLSDVERKIAKAQRRLVDDNGDTCPDNAQSQSQSRSDAKDVDVNQKLRVCDVCGAFLSIFDSERRLADHFGGKVHVGYVQIRRKLKELTDKKQQQEKEKEKEKKTKVQESGATSKQS
;
A
#
# COMPACT_ATOMS: atom_id res chain seq x y z
N MET A 1 -3.90 33.77 35.60
CA MET A 1 -3.86 34.45 34.28
C MET A 1 -4.39 33.56 33.15
N GLU A 2 -4.13 32.25 33.16
CA GLU A 2 -4.55 31.33 32.08
C GLU A 2 -6.07 31.08 32.01
N ALA A 3 -6.76 31.00 33.15
CA ALA A 3 -8.22 30.80 33.19
C ALA A 3 -9.02 31.99 32.59
N GLN A 4 -8.52 33.21 32.76
CA GLN A 4 -9.12 34.40 32.13
C GLN A 4 -8.83 34.47 30.61
N ARG A 5 -7.71 33.89 30.15
CA ARG A 5 -7.40 33.77 28.72
C ARG A 5 -8.36 32.80 28.03
N ALA A 6 -8.55 31.62 28.59
CA ALA A 6 -9.48 30.61 28.06
C ALA A 6 -10.93 31.11 28.00
N LEU A 7 -11.35 31.89 29.01
CA LEU A 7 -12.69 32.48 29.03
C LEU A 7 -12.85 33.57 27.95
N LEU A 8 -11.82 34.39 27.71
CA LEU A 8 -11.85 35.41 26.67
C LEU A 8 -11.79 34.82 25.26
N ASP A 9 -11.06 33.72 25.05
CA ASP A 9 -11.02 32.99 23.78
C ASP A 9 -12.37 32.37 23.42
N SER A 10 -13.14 31.94 24.43
CA SER A 10 -14.50 31.44 24.23
C SER A 10 -15.50 32.53 23.85
N LEU A 11 -15.25 33.78 24.25
CA LEU A 11 -16.20 34.89 24.11
C LEU A 11 -15.92 35.76 22.87
N MET A 12 -14.66 35.92 22.47
CA MET A 12 -14.24 36.75 21.33
C MET A 12 -13.51 35.97 20.22
N GLY A 13 -13.40 34.65 20.35
CA GLY A 13 -12.68 33.77 19.45
C GLY A 13 -11.18 33.78 19.70
N PHE A 14 -10.53 32.66 19.36
CA PHE A 14 -9.08 32.43 19.45
C PHE A 14 -8.21 33.39 18.62
N ASN A 15 -8.82 34.28 17.82
CA ASN A 15 -8.17 35.12 16.81
C ASN A 15 -8.08 36.60 17.22
N ARG A 16 -7.98 36.89 18.52
CA ARG A 16 -7.90 38.28 19.02
C ARG A 16 -6.47 38.83 19.06
N ASP A 17 -5.47 37.96 19.08
CA ASP A 17 -4.06 38.31 19.31
C ASP A 17 -3.33 38.81 18.05
N GLY A 18 -4.02 39.21 16.97
CA GLY A 18 -3.41 39.98 15.88
C GLY A 18 -2.15 39.39 15.22
N ASP A 19 -1.81 38.12 15.48
CA ASP A 19 -0.70 37.40 14.87
C ASP A 19 -1.12 36.97 13.46
N ARG A 20 -0.85 37.86 12.50
CA ARG A 20 -0.83 37.52 11.08
C ARG A 20 0.14 38.49 10.40
N PRO A 21 1.24 37.98 9.83
CA PRO A 21 1.24 37.75 8.38
C PRO A 21 2.16 36.58 7.93
N ASP A 22 1.75 35.77 6.94
CA ASP A 22 2.62 34.85 6.15
C ASP A 22 3.15 33.53 6.78
N ASP A 23 2.28 32.52 6.94
CA ASP A 23 2.67 31.10 7.12
C ASP A 23 1.50 30.24 6.55
N ASP A 24 1.37 29.83 5.28
CA ASP A 24 2.16 29.94 4.05
C ASP A 24 1.16 30.21 2.89
N PRO A 25 1.49 31.03 1.88
CA PRO A 25 0.65 31.23 0.70
C PRO A 25 0.59 29.92 -0.09
N GLN A 26 -0.62 29.39 -0.26
CA GLN A 26 -0.91 28.21 -1.07
C GLN A 26 -0.25 26.92 -0.56
N LEU A 27 -1.02 26.14 0.23
CA LEU A 27 -0.79 24.70 0.41
C LEU A 27 -1.02 23.98 -0.93
N ASP A 28 -0.13 24.22 -1.88
CA ASP A 28 -0.17 23.67 -3.22
C ASP A 28 0.22 22.19 -3.18
N PHE A 29 -0.37 21.43 -4.09
CA PHE A 29 -0.08 20.01 -4.35
C PHE A 29 1.40 19.70 -4.64
N ARG A 30 2.27 20.70 -4.77
CA ARG A 30 3.71 20.59 -5.03
C ARG A 30 4.60 20.77 -3.78
N HIS A 31 4.04 21.09 -2.63
CA HIS A 31 4.84 21.36 -1.43
C HIS A 31 5.55 20.08 -0.92
N PRO A 32 6.83 20.11 -0.54
CA PRO A 32 7.62 18.93 -0.13
C PRO A 32 7.12 18.22 1.13
N ARG A 33 6.30 18.89 1.94
CA ARG A 33 5.68 18.29 3.14
C ARG A 33 4.39 17.51 2.84
N VAL A 34 3.87 17.55 1.61
CA VAL A 34 2.68 16.81 1.21
C VAL A 34 3.05 15.38 0.83
N CYS A 35 2.24 14.43 1.27
CA CYS A 35 2.44 13.03 0.96
C CYS A 35 2.07 12.72 -0.50
N LYS A 36 3.08 12.66 -1.37
CA LYS A 36 2.91 12.26 -2.78
C LYS A 36 2.15 10.93 -2.96
N PRO A 37 2.44 9.85 -2.21
CA PRO A 37 1.68 8.61 -2.39
C PRO A 37 0.21 8.76 -1.98
N TYR A 38 -0.10 9.59 -0.98
CA TYR A 38 -1.48 9.91 -0.59
C TYR A 38 -2.24 10.67 -1.69
N LEU A 39 -1.59 11.59 -2.41
CA LEU A 39 -2.17 12.29 -3.57
C LEU A 39 -2.56 11.31 -4.68
N CYS A 40 -1.73 10.28 -4.92
CA CYS A 40 -2.02 9.20 -5.88
C CYS A 40 -3.04 8.17 -5.34
N GLY A 41 -3.45 8.33 -4.09
CA GLY A 41 -4.65 7.73 -3.53
C GLY A 41 -4.44 6.65 -2.48
N LEU A 42 -3.19 6.25 -2.21
CA LEU A 42 -2.85 5.23 -1.23
C LEU A 42 -1.49 5.52 -0.60
N CYS A 43 -1.45 5.68 0.72
CA CYS A 43 -0.20 5.77 1.48
C CYS A 43 0.12 4.42 2.13
N PRO A 44 1.29 3.80 1.85
CA PRO A 44 1.69 2.56 2.49
C PRO A 44 1.74 2.64 4.02
N ARG A 45 2.16 3.78 4.58
CA ARG A 45 2.34 3.98 6.02
C ARG A 45 1.03 4.06 6.78
N GLU A 46 0.01 4.69 6.18
CA GLU A 46 -1.33 4.75 6.77
C GLU A 46 -2.02 3.38 6.78
N LEU A 47 -1.78 2.59 5.74
CA LEU A 47 -2.40 1.27 5.58
C LEU A 47 -1.94 0.25 6.62
N PHE A 48 -0.68 0.36 7.08
CA PHE A 48 -0.06 -0.58 8.02
C PHE A 48 0.04 -0.07 9.46
N GLN A 49 -0.66 1.02 9.81
CA GLN A 49 -0.68 1.54 11.18
C GLN A 49 -1.16 0.48 12.18
N ASN A 50 -0.45 0.36 13.30
CA ASN A 50 -0.70 -0.61 14.36
C ASN A 50 -0.59 -2.08 13.92
N THR A 51 0.16 -2.37 12.86
CA THR A 51 0.48 -3.74 12.44
C THR A 51 1.95 -4.06 12.70
N ARG A 52 2.33 -5.34 12.60
CA ARG A 52 3.75 -5.74 12.72
C ARG A 52 4.68 -5.13 11.65
N LEU A 53 4.11 -4.47 10.63
CA LEU A 53 4.84 -3.77 9.57
C LEU A 53 4.74 -2.24 9.71
N ASP A 54 4.35 -1.74 10.90
CA ASP A 54 4.16 -0.31 11.12
C ASP A 54 5.50 0.44 11.08
N ALA A 55 5.65 1.29 10.07
CA ALA A 55 6.76 2.24 9.93
C ALA A 55 6.49 3.56 10.69
N GLY A 56 5.39 3.62 11.45
CA GLY A 56 4.89 4.80 12.12
C GLY A 56 3.90 5.60 11.26
N ALA A 57 3.20 6.52 11.92
CA ALA A 57 2.34 7.48 11.26
C ALA A 57 3.14 8.29 10.22
N CYS A 58 2.47 8.67 9.13
CA CYS A 58 3.13 9.43 8.08
C CYS A 58 3.50 10.82 8.61
N ALA A 59 4.78 11.20 8.50
CA ALA A 59 5.27 12.54 8.85
C ALA A 59 4.87 13.61 7.83
N LEU A 60 4.22 13.20 6.74
CA LEU A 60 3.79 14.04 5.63
C LEU A 60 2.28 14.32 5.76
N ILE A 61 1.87 15.50 5.29
CA ILE A 61 0.49 15.98 5.42
C ILE A 61 -0.44 15.14 4.53
N HIS A 62 -1.46 14.54 5.14
CA HIS A 62 -2.57 13.85 4.48
C HIS A 62 -3.82 14.74 4.54
N SER A 63 -3.98 15.64 3.56
CA SER A 63 -5.20 16.45 3.43
C SER A 63 -6.04 15.94 2.26
N PRO A 64 -7.31 15.54 2.48
CA PRO A 64 -8.20 15.09 1.40
C PRO A 64 -8.53 16.22 0.42
N SER A 65 -8.49 17.48 0.86
CA SER A 65 -8.76 18.65 0.01
C SER A 65 -7.73 18.77 -1.12
N ILE A 66 -6.44 18.57 -0.80
CA ILE A 66 -5.35 18.64 -1.80
C ILE A 66 -5.41 17.44 -2.75
N ARG A 67 -5.80 16.27 -2.24
CA ARG A 67 -5.98 15.06 -3.05
C ARG A 67 -7.07 15.25 -4.11
N SER A 68 -8.22 15.79 -3.74
CA SER A 68 -9.30 16.04 -4.70
C SER A 68 -8.88 17.07 -5.75
N ALA A 69 -8.24 18.17 -5.35
CA ALA A 69 -7.70 19.15 -6.28
C ALA A 69 -6.69 18.53 -7.27
N TYR A 70 -5.78 17.68 -6.77
CA TYR A 70 -4.85 16.94 -7.63
C TYR A 70 -5.58 16.00 -8.59
N GLN A 71 -6.60 15.27 -8.14
CA GLN A 71 -7.32 14.31 -8.96
C GLN A 71 -8.07 14.96 -10.13
N GLU A 72 -8.61 16.17 -9.93
CA GLU A 72 -9.23 16.98 -10.99
C GLU A 72 -8.18 17.50 -12.00
N GLU A 73 -7.02 17.92 -11.52
CA GLU A 73 -5.91 18.47 -12.32
C GLU A 73 -5.03 17.37 -12.95
N ALA A 74 -5.15 16.11 -12.52
CA ALA A 74 -4.29 14.97 -12.89
C ALA A 74 -4.42 14.49 -14.36
N LYS A 75 -4.83 15.37 -15.27
CA LYS A 75 -4.70 15.16 -16.72
C LYS A 75 -3.24 15.21 -17.20
N ARG A 76 -2.32 15.74 -16.38
CA ARG A 76 -0.88 15.79 -16.69
C ARG A 76 -0.11 14.88 -15.73
N ASP A 77 0.70 13.98 -16.29
CA ASP A 77 1.55 13.07 -15.51
C ASP A 77 2.66 13.85 -14.80
N PHE A 78 2.50 14.13 -13.51
CA PHE A 78 3.54 14.76 -12.69
C PHE A 78 4.64 13.78 -12.24
N GLY A 79 4.59 12.52 -12.69
CA GLY A 79 5.56 11.48 -12.32
C GLY A 79 5.37 10.87 -10.93
N TYR A 80 4.51 11.44 -10.08
CA TYR A 80 4.21 10.92 -8.74
C TYR A 80 3.65 9.48 -8.77
N GLU A 81 2.88 9.14 -9.80
CA GLU A 81 2.38 7.76 -9.99
C GLU A 81 3.53 6.75 -10.20
N ARG A 82 4.66 7.16 -10.80
CA ARG A 82 5.83 6.30 -10.97
C ARG A 82 6.55 6.05 -9.65
N GLU A 83 6.70 7.09 -8.83
CA GLU A 83 7.29 6.99 -7.49
C GLU A 83 6.46 6.03 -6.61
N LEU A 84 5.13 6.21 -6.60
CA LEU A 84 4.22 5.30 -5.91
C LEU A 84 4.31 3.87 -6.44
N THR A 85 4.30 3.67 -7.77
CA THR A 85 4.40 2.33 -8.37
C THR A 85 5.66 1.61 -7.90
N ASN A 86 6.79 2.31 -7.84
CA ASN A 86 8.07 1.74 -7.39
C ASN A 86 8.08 1.42 -5.89
N GLU A 87 7.46 2.27 -5.05
CA GLU A 87 7.35 1.99 -3.62
C GLU A 87 6.44 0.78 -3.36
N LEU A 88 5.29 0.72 -4.01
CA LEU A 88 4.36 -0.42 -3.89
C LEU A 88 4.97 -1.72 -4.43
N SER A 89 5.73 -1.67 -5.53
CA SER A 89 6.37 -2.86 -6.09
C SER A 89 7.47 -3.43 -5.18
N ARG A 90 8.22 -2.56 -4.48
CA ARG A 90 9.17 -2.99 -3.43
C ARG A 90 8.46 -3.73 -2.30
N VAL A 91 7.38 -3.14 -1.77
CA VAL A 91 6.59 -3.76 -0.68
C VAL A 91 6.01 -5.11 -1.12
N LEU A 92 5.50 -5.23 -2.35
CA LEU A 92 5.02 -6.53 -2.86
C LEU A 92 6.15 -7.54 -3.06
N SER A 93 7.29 -7.11 -3.58
CA SER A 93 8.46 -7.99 -3.79
C SER A 93 8.96 -8.60 -2.47
N ASP A 94 8.92 -7.83 -1.37
CA ASP A 94 9.27 -8.31 -0.04
C ASP A 94 8.29 -9.39 0.46
N VAL A 95 7.01 -9.21 0.19
CA VAL A 95 5.95 -10.17 0.56
C VAL A 95 6.00 -11.41 -0.30
N GLU A 96 6.21 -11.28 -1.60
CA GLU A 96 6.38 -12.40 -2.52
C GLU A 96 7.61 -13.23 -2.15
N ARG A 97 8.72 -12.58 -1.80
CA ARG A 97 9.90 -13.27 -1.27
C ARG A 97 9.60 -14.01 0.03
N LYS A 98 8.79 -13.41 0.91
CA LYS A 98 8.35 -14.04 2.16
C LYS A 98 7.43 -15.23 1.90
N ILE A 99 6.49 -15.12 0.96
CA ILE A 99 5.59 -16.21 0.55
C ILE A 99 6.40 -17.35 -0.05
N ALA A 100 7.32 -17.06 -0.99
CA ALA A 100 8.17 -18.06 -1.61
C ALA A 100 9.04 -18.80 -0.58
N LYS A 101 9.60 -18.08 0.39
CA LYS A 101 10.37 -18.69 1.49
C LYS A 101 9.50 -19.55 2.41
N ALA A 102 8.28 -19.10 2.72
CA ALA A 102 7.33 -19.85 3.53
C ALA A 102 6.85 -21.12 2.80
N GLN A 103 6.57 -21.02 1.50
CA GLN A 103 6.18 -22.14 0.65
C GLN A 103 7.30 -23.17 0.53
N ARG A 104 8.55 -22.74 0.32
CA ARG A 104 9.72 -23.65 0.31
C ARG A 104 9.84 -24.43 1.62
N ARG A 105 9.73 -23.75 2.76
CA ARG A 105 9.74 -24.41 4.08
C ARG A 105 8.65 -25.46 4.24
N LEU A 106 7.44 -25.21 3.73
CA LEU A 106 6.40 -26.23 3.74
C LEU A 106 6.74 -27.41 2.83
N VAL A 107 7.28 -27.16 1.64
CA VAL A 107 7.65 -28.25 0.72
C VAL A 107 8.77 -29.11 1.33
N ASP A 108 9.77 -28.49 1.95
CA ASP A 108 10.87 -29.18 2.62
C ASP A 108 10.36 -30.04 3.79
N ASP A 109 9.50 -29.47 4.65
CA ASP A 109 8.88 -30.16 5.81
C ASP A 109 7.96 -31.32 5.40
N ASN A 110 7.25 -31.20 4.27
CA ASN A 110 6.47 -32.31 3.71
C ASN A 110 7.36 -33.38 3.02
N GLY A 111 8.56 -33.01 2.58
CA GLY A 111 9.52 -33.87 1.89
C GLY A 111 10.36 -34.76 2.81
N ASP A 112 10.50 -34.39 4.09
CA ASP A 112 11.23 -35.15 5.12
C ASP A 112 10.35 -36.20 5.84
N THR A 113 9.30 -36.70 5.18
CA THR A 113 8.62 -37.94 5.62
C THR A 113 9.41 -39.17 5.18
N CYS A 114 10.66 -39.28 5.64
CA CYS A 114 11.39 -40.53 5.65
C CYS A 114 11.01 -41.31 6.93
N PRO A 115 10.47 -42.55 6.84
CA PRO A 115 10.14 -43.34 8.00
C PRO A 115 11.40 -44.10 8.43
N ASP A 116 12.47 -43.43 8.83
CA ASP A 116 13.52 -44.14 9.56
C ASP A 116 14.40 -43.21 10.40
N ASN A 117 14.39 -43.54 11.68
CA ASN A 117 15.45 -43.36 12.67
C ASN A 117 15.34 -42.18 13.68
N ALA A 118 15.41 -42.62 14.93
CA ALA A 118 15.40 -41.86 16.15
C ALA A 118 16.75 -41.16 16.43
N GLN A 119 16.72 -40.26 17.41
CA GLN A 119 17.82 -39.66 18.20
C GLN A 119 18.31 -38.26 17.75
N SER A 120 17.82 -37.18 18.40
CA SER A 120 18.46 -36.45 19.54
C SER A 120 19.17 -35.18 19.03
N GLN A 121 19.07 -33.94 19.54
CA GLN A 121 18.91 -33.34 20.89
C GLN A 121 18.39 -31.87 20.74
N SER A 122 17.25 -31.48 21.36
CA SER A 122 17.05 -30.57 22.53
C SER A 122 17.83 -29.22 22.54
N GLN A 123 17.21 -28.05 22.79
CA GLN A 123 16.85 -27.47 24.11
C GLN A 123 15.76 -26.35 23.97
N SER A 124 14.50 -26.57 24.36
CA SER A 124 13.79 -26.25 25.64
C SER A 124 13.19 -24.83 25.82
N ARG A 125 11.85 -24.72 25.78
CA ARG A 125 10.97 -24.43 26.95
C ARG A 125 9.46 -24.37 26.57
N SER A 126 8.74 -25.38 27.09
CA SER A 126 7.33 -25.44 27.55
C SER A 126 6.24 -24.57 26.91
N ASP A 127 5.29 -25.21 26.22
CA ASP A 127 3.90 -25.37 26.72
C ASP A 127 3.20 -26.53 26.00
N ALA A 128 2.37 -27.26 26.74
CA ALA A 128 1.80 -28.56 26.39
C ALA A 128 0.81 -28.53 25.21
N LYS A 129 1.03 -29.42 24.23
CA LYS A 129 0.03 -30.19 23.46
C LYS A 129 0.77 -31.12 22.48
N ASP A 130 1.01 -32.35 22.90
CA ASP A 130 1.38 -33.45 22.01
C ASP A 130 0.09 -34.20 21.66
N VAL A 131 -0.31 -34.20 20.38
CA VAL A 131 -0.68 -35.38 19.57
C VAL A 131 -0.88 -34.89 18.13
N ASP A 132 0.05 -35.33 17.32
CA ASP A 132 0.13 -35.32 15.87
C ASP A 132 -1.17 -35.80 15.17
N VAL A 133 -1.81 -34.89 14.44
CA VAL A 133 -2.62 -35.21 13.25
C VAL A 133 -2.23 -34.16 12.23
N ASN A 134 -1.10 -34.37 11.55
CA ASN A 134 -0.76 -33.78 10.26
C ASN A 134 -1.41 -32.40 10.03
N GLN A 135 -0.98 -31.39 10.80
CA GLN A 135 -1.43 -30.00 10.63
C GLN A 135 -0.88 -29.54 9.29
N LYS A 136 -1.55 -29.94 8.22
CA LYS A 136 -1.16 -29.62 6.87
C LYS A 136 -1.42 -28.13 6.72
N LEU A 137 -0.36 -27.36 6.91
CA LEU A 137 -0.39 -25.92 6.82
C LEU A 137 -0.44 -25.51 5.34
N ARG A 138 -1.08 -24.39 5.09
CA ARG A 138 -1.13 -23.69 3.82
C ARG A 138 -0.58 -22.28 4.05
N VAL A 139 0.19 -21.75 3.09
CA VAL A 139 0.55 -20.32 3.10
C VAL A 139 -0.53 -19.51 2.39
N CYS A 140 -0.92 -18.36 2.95
CA CYS A 140 -1.72 -17.38 2.22
C CYS A 140 -0.88 -16.71 1.11
N ASP A 141 -1.42 -16.72 -0.09
CA ASP A 141 -0.91 -16.11 -1.32
C ASP A 141 -0.85 -14.58 -1.31
N VAL A 142 -1.55 -13.92 -0.38
CA VAL A 142 -1.58 -12.47 -0.24
C VAL A 142 -0.59 -11.98 0.81
N CYS A 143 -0.61 -12.54 2.02
CA CYS A 143 0.12 -12.00 3.17
C CYS A 143 1.23 -12.92 3.71
N GLY A 144 1.36 -14.15 3.18
CA GLY A 144 2.42 -15.08 3.57
C GLY A 144 2.30 -15.64 4.98
N ALA A 145 1.14 -15.52 5.63
CA ALA A 145 0.88 -16.19 6.91
C ALA A 145 0.59 -17.67 6.69
N PHE A 146 0.93 -18.50 7.69
CA PHE A 146 0.53 -19.91 7.71
C PHE A 146 -0.90 -20.02 8.24
N LEU A 147 -1.73 -20.74 7.50
CA LEU A 147 -3.09 -21.12 7.87
C LEU A 147 -3.17 -22.64 7.94
N SER A 148 -3.94 -23.16 8.88
CA SER A 148 -4.26 -24.59 8.87
C SER A 148 -5.31 -24.87 7.80
N ILE A 149 -5.22 -26.01 7.11
CA ILE A 149 -6.27 -26.44 6.18
C ILE A 149 -7.58 -26.74 6.92
N PHE A 150 -7.50 -27.13 8.19
CA PHE A 150 -8.66 -27.49 9.02
C PHE A 150 -9.18 -26.32 9.86
N ASP A 151 -8.83 -25.09 9.48
CA ASP A 151 -9.28 -23.93 10.24
C ASP A 151 -10.79 -23.68 10.07
N SER A 152 -11.41 -23.16 11.12
CA SER A 152 -12.82 -22.79 11.08
C SER A 152 -13.02 -21.54 10.20
N GLU A 153 -14.15 -21.47 9.49
CA GLU A 153 -14.47 -20.33 8.61
C GLU A 153 -14.41 -18.98 9.35
N ARG A 154 -14.74 -18.93 10.64
CA ARG A 154 -14.60 -17.72 11.46
C ARG A 154 -13.14 -17.23 11.55
N ARG A 155 -12.17 -18.12 11.77
CA ARG A 155 -10.76 -17.72 11.85
C ARG A 155 -10.20 -17.31 10.49
N LEU A 156 -10.69 -17.97 9.42
CA LEU A 156 -10.40 -17.54 8.05
C LEU A 156 -10.97 -16.14 7.79
N ALA A 157 -12.18 -15.84 8.23
CA ALA A 157 -12.78 -14.52 8.09
C ALA A 157 -11.97 -13.44 8.83
N ASP A 158 -11.51 -13.70 10.05
CA ASP A 158 -10.64 -12.78 10.79
C ASP A 158 -9.29 -12.56 10.09
N HIS A 159 -8.77 -13.60 9.42
CA HIS A 159 -7.57 -13.49 8.61
C HIS A 159 -7.78 -12.60 7.38
N PHE A 160 -8.83 -12.88 6.59
CA PHE A 160 -9.12 -12.15 5.35
C PHE A 160 -9.61 -10.72 5.62
N GLY A 161 -10.31 -10.49 6.74
CA GLY A 161 -10.71 -9.18 7.24
C GLY A 161 -9.60 -8.44 7.98
N GLY A 162 -8.45 -9.08 8.20
CA GLY A 162 -7.32 -8.47 8.89
C GLY A 162 -6.71 -7.31 8.11
N LYS A 163 -6.28 -6.26 8.82
CA LYS A 163 -5.68 -5.05 8.23
C LYS A 163 -4.51 -5.36 7.29
N VAL A 164 -3.69 -6.35 7.63
CA VAL A 164 -2.53 -6.75 6.82
C VAL A 164 -2.98 -7.38 5.49
N HIS A 165 -3.93 -8.32 5.54
CA HIS A 165 -4.44 -8.99 4.34
C HIS A 165 -5.14 -7.96 3.42
N VAL A 166 -6.09 -7.20 3.98
CA VAL A 166 -6.82 -6.16 3.24
C VAL A 166 -5.85 -5.11 2.68
N GLY A 167 -4.82 -4.73 3.42
CA GLY A 167 -3.80 -3.78 2.97
C GLY A 167 -3.06 -4.27 1.72
N TYR A 168 -2.59 -5.51 1.71
CA TYR A 168 -1.93 -6.06 0.52
C TYR A 168 -2.88 -6.22 -0.68
N VAL A 169 -4.15 -6.56 -0.45
CA VAL A 169 -5.17 -6.59 -1.51
C VAL A 169 -5.34 -5.21 -2.13
N GLN A 170 -5.43 -4.15 -1.32
CA GLN A 170 -5.53 -2.78 -1.80
C GLN A 170 -4.28 -2.36 -2.60
N ILE A 171 -3.09 -2.72 -2.14
CA ILE A 171 -1.83 -2.43 -2.84
C ILE A 171 -1.81 -3.13 -4.22
N ARG A 172 -2.14 -4.42 -4.28
CA ARG A 172 -2.20 -5.19 -5.54
C ARG A 172 -3.20 -4.60 -6.52
N ARG A 173 -4.41 -4.27 -6.05
CA ARG A 173 -5.42 -3.59 -6.84
C ARG A 173 -4.88 -2.26 -7.39
N LYS A 174 -4.24 -1.46 -6.54
CA LYS A 174 -3.76 -0.13 -6.93
C LYS A 174 -2.63 -0.20 -7.96
N LEU A 175 -1.71 -1.16 -7.83
CA LEU A 175 -0.67 -1.40 -8.82
C LEU A 175 -1.24 -1.81 -10.18
N LYS A 176 -2.28 -2.64 -10.20
CA LYS A 176 -2.98 -3.00 -11.44
C LYS A 176 -3.61 -1.77 -12.10
N GLU A 177 -4.35 -0.97 -11.34
CA GLU A 177 -4.95 0.28 -11.83
C GLU A 177 -3.91 1.23 -12.44
N LEU A 178 -2.75 1.43 -11.78
CA LEU A 178 -1.69 2.30 -12.28
C LEU A 178 -0.98 1.73 -13.53
N THR A 179 -0.87 0.41 -13.62
CA THR A 179 -0.28 -0.25 -14.80
C THR A 179 -1.21 -0.16 -16.01
N ASP A 180 -2.51 -0.42 -15.80
CA ASP A 180 -3.53 -0.33 -16.85
C ASP A 180 -3.65 1.10 -17.39
N LYS A 181 -3.59 2.11 -16.51
CA LYS A 181 -3.52 3.52 -16.91
C LYS A 181 -2.34 3.83 -17.82
N LYS A 182 -1.14 3.34 -17.49
CA LYS A 182 0.06 3.53 -18.34
C LYS A 182 -0.12 2.88 -19.70
N GLN A 183 -0.61 1.64 -19.75
CA GLN A 183 -0.87 0.95 -21.01
C GLN A 183 -1.92 1.68 -21.87
N GLN A 184 -2.95 2.24 -21.24
CA GLN A 184 -3.97 3.01 -21.94
C GLN A 184 -3.39 4.31 -22.53
N GLN A 185 -2.60 5.06 -21.74
CA GLN A 185 -1.91 6.25 -22.23
C GLN A 185 -0.95 5.95 -23.39
N GLU A 186 -0.23 4.82 -23.34
CA GLU A 186 0.64 4.39 -24.44
C GLU A 186 -0.14 4.08 -25.71
N LYS A 187 -1.26 3.35 -25.59
CA LYS A 187 -2.17 3.06 -26.71
C LYS A 187 -2.79 4.32 -27.31
N GLU A 188 -3.16 5.29 -26.49
CA GLU A 188 -3.69 6.58 -26.95
C GLU A 188 -2.63 7.40 -27.71
N LYS A 189 -1.40 7.48 -27.18
CA LYS A 189 -0.27 8.12 -27.87
C LYS A 189 0.08 7.44 -29.19
N GLU A 190 -0.03 6.10 -29.27
CA GLU A 190 0.20 5.36 -30.51
C GLU A 190 -0.89 5.65 -31.56
N LYS A 191 -2.16 5.71 -31.14
CA LYS A 191 -3.28 6.07 -32.02
C LYS A 191 -3.13 7.50 -32.56
N GLU A 192 -2.77 8.45 -31.71
CA GLU A 192 -2.59 9.86 -32.10
C GLU A 192 -1.40 10.06 -33.08
N LYS A 193 -0.34 9.24 -32.94
CA LYS A 193 0.75 9.21 -33.92
C LYS A 193 0.29 8.66 -35.27
N LYS A 194 -0.53 7.60 -35.27
CA LYS A 194 -1.06 7.01 -36.52
C LYS A 194 -1.99 7.96 -37.28
N THR A 195 -2.83 8.73 -36.59
CA THR A 195 -3.72 9.71 -37.22
C THR A 195 -2.92 10.87 -37.84
N LYS A 196 -1.94 11.43 -37.12
CA LYS A 196 -1.07 12.51 -37.64
C LYS A 196 -0.28 12.10 -38.88
N VAL A 197 0.21 10.86 -38.94
CA VAL A 197 0.94 10.35 -40.11
C VAL A 197 0.02 10.21 -41.33
N GLN A 198 -1.22 9.76 -41.15
CA GLN A 198 -2.20 9.64 -42.26
C GLN A 198 -2.63 11.01 -42.82
N GLU A 199 -2.82 12.02 -41.97
CA GLU A 199 -3.19 13.39 -42.40
C GLU A 199 -2.04 14.08 -43.15
N SER A 200 -0.80 13.90 -42.71
CA SER A 200 0.39 14.43 -43.40
C SER A 200 0.67 13.75 -44.75
N GLY A 201 0.31 12.46 -44.90
CA GLY A 201 0.46 11.72 -46.17
C GLY A 201 -0.61 12.06 -47.22
N ALA A 202 -1.77 12.59 -46.80
CA ALA A 202 -2.85 12.99 -47.71
C ALA A 202 -2.61 14.39 -48.33
N THR A 203 -1.95 15.29 -47.61
CA THR A 203 -1.65 16.66 -48.06
C THR A 203 -0.53 16.74 -49.10
N SER A 204 0.38 15.76 -49.16
CA SER A 204 1.47 15.72 -50.15
C SER A 204 1.11 15.07 -51.50
N LYS A 205 -0.10 14.54 -51.69
CA LYS A 205 -0.55 13.92 -52.96
C LYS A 205 -1.43 14.83 -53.83
N GLN A 206 -1.67 16.08 -53.41
CA GLN A 206 -2.49 17.06 -54.14
C GLN A 206 -1.69 18.24 -54.73
N SER A 207 -0.35 18.14 -54.78
CA SER A 207 0.53 19.11 -55.47
C SER A 207 1.31 18.44 -56.59
#